data_AF-A0A951ZIH8-F1
#
_entry.id   AF-A0A951ZIH8-F1
#
_cell.length_a   1.000
_cell.length_b   1.000
_cell.length_c   1.000
_cell.angle_alpha   90.00
_cell.angle_beta   90.00
_cell.angle_gamma   90.00
#
_symmetry.space_group_name_H-M   'P 1'
#
loop_
_entity.id
_entity.type
_entity.pdbx_description
1 polymer ?
#
loop_
_entity_poly.entity_id
_entity_poly.type
_entity_poly.pdbx_seq_one_letter_code
_entity_poly.pdbx_strand_id
1 'polypeptide(L)'
;MSKLIEYARRHIIRKMGMHPQWPGLKIYKTQYFLYRYQSLKFLYPFLLLIKQIVLGSFRYKISTIDKEASGDFTLMSKSGWIKIKGYHEWKGYPLHIDSLALIQAYFKGMKQVIFPSECCIYHIDHPGSWHEEDAPDPKTLPPYLSWQDILTIAEQIQKGRFDYNDDFWGLSAHTLKEEK
;
A
#
# COMPACT_ATOMS: atom_id res chain seq x y z
N MET A 1 -9.45 -25.90 11.88
CA MET A 1 -8.90 -24.52 11.90
C MET A 1 -8.15 -24.34 13.21
N SER A 2 -6.98 -23.71 13.25
CA SER A 2 -6.20 -23.60 14.51
C SER A 2 -6.91 -22.71 15.53
N LYS A 3 -6.75 -23.01 16.83
CA LYS A 3 -7.33 -22.20 17.93
C LYS A 3 -6.94 -20.72 17.85
N LEU A 4 -5.73 -20.42 17.36
CA LEU A 4 -5.22 -19.06 17.18
C LEU A 4 -5.96 -18.28 16.09
N ILE A 5 -6.26 -18.91 14.94
CA ILE A 5 -7.02 -18.25 13.86
C ILE A 5 -8.44 -17.96 14.33
N GLU A 6 -9.05 -18.88 15.08
CA GLU A 6 -10.38 -18.65 15.64
C GLU A 6 -10.39 -17.52 16.68
N TYR A 7 -9.38 -17.46 17.55
CA TYR A 7 -9.19 -16.34 18.46
C TYR A 7 -9.07 -15.01 17.70
N ALA A 8 -8.17 -14.93 16.72
CA ALA A 8 -7.95 -13.72 15.93
C ALA A 8 -9.22 -13.26 15.18
N ARG A 9 -10.00 -14.21 14.63
CA ARG A 9 -11.27 -13.91 13.97
C ARG A 9 -12.31 -13.28 14.89
N ARG A 10 -12.32 -13.65 16.18
CA ARG A 10 -13.25 -13.12 17.18
C ARG A 10 -12.79 -11.79 17.81
N HIS A 11 -11.49 -11.50 17.77
CA HIS A 11 -10.88 -10.33 18.43
C HIS A 11 -10.22 -9.37 17.43
N ILE A 12 -10.92 -9.05 16.35
CA ILE A 12 -10.44 -8.11 15.33
C ILE A 12 -10.56 -6.68 15.86
N ILE A 13 -9.44 -5.99 16.02
CA ILE A 13 -9.39 -4.58 16.45
C ILE A 13 -9.59 -3.65 15.25
N ARG A 14 -8.94 -3.96 14.12
CA ARG A 14 -8.97 -3.15 12.88
C ARG A 14 -8.96 -4.06 11.65
N LYS A 15 -9.65 -3.64 10.58
CA LYS A 15 -9.55 -4.25 9.23
C LYS A 15 -9.00 -3.22 8.25
N MET A 16 -7.93 -3.58 7.56
CA MET A 16 -7.24 -2.74 6.58
C MET A 16 -7.44 -3.28 5.16
N GLY A 17 -7.19 -2.44 4.15
CA GLY A 17 -7.26 -2.78 2.72
C GLY A 17 -8.37 -2.11 1.91
N MET A 18 -8.44 -2.43 0.63
CA MET A 18 -9.42 -1.92 -0.35
C MET A 18 -10.35 -2.99 -0.89
N HIS A 19 -11.54 -2.57 -1.37
CA HIS A 19 -12.51 -3.51 -1.92
C HIS A 19 -11.99 -4.11 -3.25
N PRO A 20 -11.97 -5.45 -3.41
CA PRO A 20 -11.39 -6.09 -4.61
C PRO A 20 -11.98 -5.65 -5.94
N GLN A 21 -13.31 -5.45 -5.98
CA GLN A 21 -14.04 -5.07 -7.19
C GLN A 21 -14.13 -3.56 -7.41
N TRP A 22 -13.90 -2.76 -6.36
CA TRP A 22 -14.10 -1.31 -6.42
C TRP A 22 -12.88 -0.59 -5.83
N PRO A 23 -11.71 -0.70 -6.50
CA PRO A 23 -10.49 -0.04 -6.05
C PRO A 23 -10.74 1.46 -5.91
N GLY A 24 -10.33 2.06 -4.79
CA GLY A 24 -10.66 3.44 -4.44
C GLY A 24 -11.79 3.60 -3.42
N LEU A 25 -12.55 2.54 -3.11
CA LEU A 25 -13.37 2.48 -1.92
C LEU A 25 -12.62 1.73 -0.81
N LYS A 26 -12.24 2.45 0.25
CA LYS A 26 -11.52 1.87 1.40
C LYS A 26 -12.47 1.01 2.23
N ILE A 27 -12.05 -0.22 2.55
CA ILE A 27 -12.86 -1.25 3.24
C ILE A 27 -13.43 -0.71 4.56
N TYR A 28 -12.61 -0.04 5.37
CA TYR A 28 -12.99 0.33 6.73
C TYR A 28 -14.10 1.39 6.82
N LYS A 29 -14.30 2.23 5.79
CA LYS A 29 -15.37 3.26 5.78
C LYS A 29 -16.65 2.78 5.09
N THR A 30 -16.54 2.01 4.01
CA THR A 30 -17.71 1.60 3.21
C THR A 30 -18.39 0.34 3.73
N GLN A 31 -17.70 -0.49 4.52
CA GLN A 31 -18.26 -1.75 5.02
C GLN A 31 -19.42 -1.59 6.01
N TYR A 32 -19.48 -0.54 6.84
CA TYR A 32 -20.56 -0.46 7.83
C TYR A 32 -21.92 -0.09 7.23
N PHE A 33 -21.95 0.84 6.28
CA PHE A 33 -23.21 1.35 5.75
C PHE A 33 -23.61 0.70 4.42
N LEU A 34 -22.75 0.74 3.40
CA LEU A 34 -23.13 0.33 2.04
C LEU A 34 -23.00 -1.18 1.81
N TYR A 35 -22.12 -1.87 2.54
CA TYR A 35 -22.05 -3.34 2.48
C TYR A 35 -23.21 -4.00 3.22
N ARG A 36 -23.73 -3.33 4.27
CA ARG A 36 -24.97 -3.72 4.97
C ARG A 36 -26.18 -3.73 4.02
N TYR A 37 -26.22 -2.81 3.06
CA TYR A 37 -27.30 -2.71 2.07
C TYR A 37 -26.78 -3.06 0.68
N GLN A 38 -26.72 -4.36 0.36
CA GLN A 38 -26.26 -4.84 -0.95
C GLN A 38 -27.01 -4.21 -2.13
N SER A 39 -28.26 -3.79 -1.92
CA SER A 39 -29.07 -3.06 -2.89
C SER A 39 -28.48 -1.71 -3.28
N LEU A 40 -27.59 -1.08 -2.50
CA LEU A 40 -27.00 0.22 -2.82
C LEU A 40 -25.72 0.13 -3.66
N LYS A 41 -25.26 -1.07 -4.02
CA LYS A 41 -24.04 -1.27 -4.83
C LYS A 41 -24.13 -0.60 -6.21
N PHE A 42 -25.33 -0.39 -6.76
CA PHE A 42 -25.51 0.34 -8.02
C PHE A 42 -25.04 1.80 -7.97
N LEU A 43 -24.89 2.38 -6.77
CA LEU A 43 -24.38 3.75 -6.59
C LEU A 43 -22.85 3.83 -6.71
N TYR A 44 -22.12 2.72 -6.63
CA TYR A 44 -20.66 2.75 -6.56
C TYR A 44 -19.98 3.37 -7.80
N PRO A 45 -20.39 3.06 -9.05
CA PRO A 45 -19.84 3.73 -10.21
C PRO A 45 -20.00 5.25 -10.16
N PHE A 46 -21.16 5.72 -9.69
CA PHE A 46 -21.44 7.15 -9.54
C PHE A 46 -20.57 7.80 -8.45
N LEU A 47 -20.40 7.14 -7.30
CA LEU A 47 -19.51 7.63 -6.24
C LEU A 47 -18.05 7.69 -6.68
N LEU A 48 -17.58 6.71 -7.45
CA LEU A 48 -16.23 6.69 -8.02
C LEU A 48 -16.05 7.81 -9.06
N LEU A 49 -17.06 8.08 -9.88
CA LEU A 49 -17.05 9.20 -10.82
C LEU A 49 -16.94 10.55 -10.09
N ILE A 50 -17.77 10.77 -9.06
CA ILE A 50 -17.67 11.98 -8.22
C ILE A 50 -16.27 12.08 -7.62
N LYS A 51 -15.77 10.99 -7.06
CA LYS A 51 -14.43 10.95 -6.46
C LYS A 51 -13.35 11.31 -7.49
N GLN A 52 -13.46 10.80 -8.73
CA GLN A 52 -12.54 11.12 -9.81
C GLN A 52 -12.59 12.60 -10.20
N ILE A 53 -13.79 13.20 -10.26
CA ILE A 53 -13.97 14.62 -10.55
C ILE A 53 -13.34 15.47 -9.44
N VAL A 54 -13.65 15.18 -8.18
CA VAL A 54 -13.18 15.95 -7.01
C VAL A 54 -11.67 15.84 -6.82
N LEU A 55 -11.09 14.65 -6.98
CA LEU A 55 -9.66 14.43 -6.78
C LEU A 55 -8.82 14.79 -8.02
N GLY A 56 -9.43 14.82 -9.20
CA GLY A 56 -8.73 14.87 -10.47
C GLY A 56 -8.06 13.54 -10.83
N SER A 57 -7.62 13.42 -12.10
CA SER A 57 -7.15 12.17 -12.69
C SER A 57 -5.95 11.53 -11.95
N PHE A 58 -4.94 12.33 -11.60
CA PHE A 58 -3.74 11.81 -10.94
C PHE A 58 -4.03 11.26 -9.53
N ARG A 59 -4.60 12.10 -8.65
CA ARG A 59 -4.89 11.70 -7.28
C ARG A 59 -5.93 10.58 -7.23
N TYR A 60 -6.88 10.56 -8.17
CA TYR A 60 -7.79 9.43 -8.31
C TYR A 60 -7.05 8.11 -8.56
N LYS A 61 -6.12 8.06 -9.54
CA LYS A 61 -5.28 6.87 -9.81
C LYS A 61 -4.48 6.44 -8.58
N ILE A 62 -3.85 7.36 -7.87
CA ILE A 62 -3.12 7.02 -6.64
C ILE A 62 -4.08 6.47 -5.58
N SER A 63 -5.30 7.01 -5.51
CA SER A 63 -6.30 6.58 -4.54
C SER A 63 -6.88 5.19 -4.79
N THR A 64 -6.69 4.62 -5.99
CA THR A 64 -7.15 3.26 -6.32
C THR A 64 -6.14 2.18 -5.98
N ILE A 65 -4.90 2.56 -5.66
CA ILE A 65 -3.85 1.62 -5.22
C ILE A 65 -4.06 1.36 -3.73
N ASP A 66 -4.23 0.10 -3.37
CA ASP A 66 -4.26 -0.33 -1.97
C ASP A 66 -2.86 -0.23 -1.37
N LYS A 67 -2.71 0.69 -0.42
CA LYS A 67 -1.44 1.02 0.26
C LYS A 67 -1.52 0.78 1.76
N GLU A 68 -2.62 0.18 2.21
CA GLU A 68 -2.93 -0.04 3.62
C GLU A 68 -2.44 -1.41 4.09
N ALA A 69 -2.00 -2.26 3.16
CA ALA A 69 -1.31 -3.50 3.48
C ALA A 69 0.18 -3.19 3.67
N SER A 70 0.74 -3.64 4.81
CA SER A 70 2.20 -3.65 5.01
C SER A 70 2.89 -4.32 3.82
N GLY A 71 4.10 -3.88 3.49
CA GLY A 71 5.00 -4.56 2.57
C GLY A 71 5.09 -6.07 2.80
N ASP A 72 4.99 -6.53 4.04
CA ASP A 72 5.03 -7.96 4.43
C ASP A 72 3.93 -8.81 3.78
N PHE A 73 2.83 -8.18 3.37
CA PHE A 73 1.66 -8.84 2.78
C PHE A 73 1.53 -8.58 1.28
N THR A 74 2.50 -7.89 0.69
CA THR A 74 2.54 -7.63 -0.75
C THR A 74 3.32 -8.73 -1.45
N LEU A 75 2.70 -9.36 -2.46
CA LEU A 75 3.36 -10.33 -3.33
C LEU A 75 3.59 -9.75 -4.71
N MET A 76 4.79 -9.98 -5.26
CA MET A 76 5.17 -9.56 -6.61
C MET A 76 5.97 -10.67 -7.29
N SER A 77 5.81 -10.83 -8.60
CA SER A 77 6.69 -11.71 -9.37
C SER A 77 8.13 -11.20 -9.31
N LYS A 78 9.11 -12.10 -9.39
CA LYS A 78 10.53 -11.72 -9.44
C LYS A 78 10.83 -10.71 -10.56
N SER A 79 10.26 -10.91 -11.74
CA SER A 79 10.42 -9.98 -12.87
C SER A 79 9.79 -8.61 -12.60
N GLY A 80 8.63 -8.57 -11.93
CA GLY A 80 8.03 -7.32 -11.47
C GLY A 80 8.92 -6.60 -10.47
N TRP A 81 9.43 -7.34 -9.47
CA TRP A 81 10.33 -6.82 -8.44
C TRP A 81 11.59 -6.20 -9.04
N ILE A 82 12.22 -6.88 -10.00
CA ILE A 82 13.37 -6.36 -10.75
C ILE A 82 12.99 -5.14 -11.58
N LYS A 83 11.81 -5.15 -12.22
CA LYS A 83 11.33 -4.03 -13.06
C LYS A 83 11.13 -2.73 -12.27
N ILE A 84 10.78 -2.82 -10.98
CA ILE A 84 10.68 -1.66 -10.07
C ILE A 84 11.96 -1.45 -9.25
N LYS A 85 12.99 -2.27 -9.46
CA LYS A 85 14.26 -2.16 -8.74
C LYS A 85 14.09 -2.24 -7.21
N GLY A 86 13.15 -3.05 -6.75
CA GLY A 86 12.85 -3.25 -5.33
C GLY A 86 12.22 -2.04 -4.62
N TYR A 87 12.33 -2.01 -3.29
CA TYR A 87 11.94 -0.85 -2.48
C TYR A 87 12.94 0.29 -2.66
N HIS A 88 12.48 1.53 -2.52
CA HIS A 88 13.37 2.69 -2.55
C HIS A 88 14.40 2.61 -1.41
N GLU A 89 15.69 2.74 -1.74
CA GLU A 89 16.80 2.70 -0.79
C GLU A 89 16.97 4.02 -0.02
N TRP A 90 15.88 4.50 0.56
CA TRP A 90 15.86 5.70 1.38
C TRP A 90 16.77 5.51 2.61
N LYS A 91 17.66 6.49 2.85
CA LYS A 91 18.62 6.43 3.96
C LYS A 91 18.04 6.81 5.33
N GLY A 92 16.84 7.37 5.34
CA GLY A 92 16.15 7.74 6.57
C GLY A 92 15.20 6.65 7.07
N TYR A 93 14.25 7.04 7.90
CA TYR A 93 13.25 6.13 8.43
C TYR A 93 12.32 5.63 7.31
N PRO A 94 12.13 4.31 7.14
CA PRO A 94 11.50 3.70 5.96
C PRO A 94 9.97 3.73 6.01
N LEU A 95 9.38 4.86 6.40
CA LEU A 95 7.93 5.03 6.38
C LEU A 95 7.44 5.11 4.92
N HIS A 96 6.35 4.42 4.59
CA HIS A 96 5.70 4.41 3.27
C HIS A 96 6.51 3.90 2.07
N ILE A 97 7.68 3.29 2.25
CA ILE A 97 8.49 2.76 1.13
C ILE A 97 7.76 1.64 0.36
N ASP A 98 6.89 0.90 1.05
CA ASP A 98 6.02 -0.12 0.49
C ASP A 98 4.96 0.47 -0.43
N SER A 99 4.32 1.54 0.01
CA SER A 99 3.38 2.34 -0.76
C SER A 99 4.03 2.90 -2.02
N LEU A 100 5.28 3.35 -1.93
CA LEU A 100 6.03 3.86 -3.06
C LEU A 100 6.33 2.78 -4.10
N ALA A 101 6.71 1.57 -3.67
CA ALA A 101 6.91 0.44 -4.58
C ALA A 101 5.63 0.04 -5.31
N LEU A 102 4.48 0.06 -4.63
CA LEU A 102 3.17 -0.18 -5.26
C LEU A 102 2.81 0.90 -6.29
N ILE A 103 3.10 2.16 -5.99
CA ILE A 103 2.92 3.29 -6.93
C ILE A 103 3.79 3.11 -8.17
N GLN A 104 5.05 2.74 -7.98
CA GLN A 104 5.96 2.55 -9.10
C GLN A 104 5.54 1.36 -9.95
N ALA A 105 5.16 0.24 -9.34
CA ALA A 105 4.62 -0.92 -10.06
C ALA A 105 3.40 -0.52 -10.90
N TYR A 106 2.46 0.24 -10.31
CA TYR A 106 1.26 0.73 -10.99
C TYR A 106 1.61 1.59 -12.21
N PHE A 107 2.50 2.58 -12.09
CA PHE A 107 2.89 3.42 -13.21
C PHE A 107 3.78 2.71 -14.24
N LYS A 108 4.46 1.63 -13.86
CA LYS A 108 5.14 0.70 -14.78
C LYS A 108 4.19 -0.32 -15.43
N GLY A 109 2.87 -0.12 -15.29
CA GLY A 109 1.82 -0.88 -15.98
C GLY A 109 1.46 -2.21 -15.32
N MET A 110 1.91 -2.44 -14.08
CA MET A 110 1.49 -3.63 -13.33
C MET A 110 0.11 -3.41 -12.73
N LYS A 111 -0.68 -4.49 -12.68
CA LYS A 111 -2.00 -4.48 -12.06
C LYS A 111 -1.90 -5.03 -10.65
N GLN A 112 -2.36 -4.26 -9.67
CA GLN A 112 -2.58 -4.77 -8.32
C GLN A 112 -3.82 -5.67 -8.30
N VAL A 113 -3.70 -6.83 -7.67
CA VAL A 113 -4.82 -7.75 -7.42
C VAL A 113 -5.03 -7.81 -5.92
N ILE A 114 -6.19 -7.38 -5.46
CA ILE A 114 -6.59 -7.47 -4.05
C ILE A 114 -7.39 -8.74 -3.87
N PHE A 115 -6.94 -9.61 -2.96
CA PHE A 115 -7.64 -10.85 -2.66
C PHE A 115 -8.94 -10.61 -1.90
N PRO A 116 -9.93 -11.53 -2.02
CA PRO A 116 -11.18 -11.39 -1.30
C PRO A 116 -10.96 -11.57 0.21
N SER A 117 -11.90 -11.06 1.02
CA SER A 117 -11.75 -10.96 2.48
C SER A 117 -11.58 -12.29 3.21
N GLU A 118 -11.94 -13.40 2.56
CA GLU A 118 -11.79 -14.77 2.99
C GLU A 118 -10.31 -15.21 3.01
N CYS A 119 -9.47 -14.55 2.21
CA CYS A 119 -8.03 -14.74 2.12
C CYS A 119 -7.26 -13.72 2.99
N CYS A 120 -7.88 -13.17 4.04
CA CYS A 120 -7.24 -12.18 4.89
C CYS A 120 -6.08 -12.78 5.70
N ILE A 121 -5.16 -11.88 6.08
CA ILE A 121 -4.06 -12.19 7.00
C ILE A 121 -4.36 -11.49 8.32
N TYR A 122 -4.06 -12.16 9.43
CA TYR A 122 -4.16 -11.61 10.77
C TYR A 122 -2.78 -11.12 11.19
N HIS A 123 -2.65 -9.80 11.38
CA HIS A 123 -1.45 -9.17 11.93
C HIS A 123 -1.67 -8.93 13.42
N ILE A 124 -0.69 -9.30 14.24
CA ILE A 124 -0.71 -8.99 15.67
C ILE A 124 -0.42 -7.51 15.82
N ASP A 125 -1.31 -6.81 16.53
CA ASP A 125 -1.11 -5.40 16.81
C ASP A 125 0.00 -5.24 17.85
N HIS A 126 0.90 -4.28 17.63
CA HIS A 126 2.03 -4.03 18.51
C HIS A 126 1.99 -2.56 18.96
N PRO A 127 1.92 -2.26 20.27
CA PRO A 127 1.99 -0.88 20.74
C PRO A 127 3.33 -0.26 20.33
N GLY A 128 3.28 0.94 19.74
CA GLY A 128 4.46 1.58 19.14
C GLY A 128 4.73 1.16 17.69
N SER A 129 3.77 0.53 17.00
CA SER A 129 3.79 0.45 15.54
C SER A 129 3.75 1.86 14.98
N TRP A 130 4.83 2.26 14.33
CA TRP A 130 5.07 3.64 13.90
C TRP A 130 4.29 3.97 12.62
N HIS A 131 2.96 3.98 12.69
CA HIS A 131 2.19 4.76 11.74
C HIS A 131 2.41 6.25 12.06
N GLU A 132 2.37 7.13 11.04
CA GLU A 132 2.54 8.58 11.25
C GLU A 132 1.57 9.14 12.31
N GLU A 133 0.40 8.51 12.40
CA GLU A 133 -0.68 8.80 13.36
C GLU A 133 -0.44 8.28 14.80
N ASP A 134 0.47 7.32 14.98
CA ASP A 134 0.79 6.71 16.27
C ASP A 134 2.07 7.27 16.92
N ALA A 135 2.81 8.13 16.19
CA ALA A 135 3.98 8.81 16.73
C ALA A 135 3.56 9.88 17.76
N PRO A 136 4.11 9.88 18.99
CA PRO A 136 3.74 10.86 20.02
C PRO A 136 4.00 12.31 19.60
N ASP A 137 5.04 12.51 18.79
CA ASP A 137 5.35 13.76 18.08
C ASP A 137 6.12 13.43 16.78
N PRO A 138 5.60 13.78 15.59
CA PRO A 138 6.30 13.59 14.32
C PRO A 138 7.73 14.16 14.28
N LYS A 139 8.04 15.16 15.11
CA LYS A 139 9.39 15.74 15.23
C LYS A 139 10.40 14.83 15.92
N THR A 140 9.93 13.78 16.60
CA THR A 140 10.79 12.79 17.27
C THR A 140 11.20 11.65 16.33
N LEU A 141 10.56 11.55 15.16
CA LEU A 141 10.92 10.57 14.15
C LEU A 141 12.22 11.01 13.44
N PRO A 142 13.12 10.06 13.10
CA PRO A 142 14.19 10.34 12.16
C PRO A 142 13.61 10.78 10.80
N PRO A 143 14.38 11.46 9.94
CA PRO A 143 13.90 11.93 8.64
C PRO A 143 13.21 10.83 7.85
N TYR A 144 11.96 11.06 7.45
CA TYR A 144 11.11 10.11 6.73
C TYR A 144 10.47 10.78 5.52
N LEU A 145 9.93 9.98 4.60
CA LEU A 145 9.16 10.48 3.48
C LEU A 145 7.71 10.70 3.92
N SER A 146 7.26 11.95 3.98
CA SER A 146 5.87 12.27 4.28
C SER A 146 4.95 11.87 3.13
N TRP A 147 3.63 11.83 3.37
CA TRP A 147 2.69 11.54 2.29
C TRP A 147 2.72 12.59 1.17
N GLN A 148 3.02 13.86 1.46
CA GLN A 148 3.25 14.89 0.46
C GLN A 148 4.48 14.59 -0.41
N ASP A 149 5.56 14.08 0.18
CA ASP A 149 6.76 13.67 -0.55
C ASP A 149 6.42 12.50 -1.48
N ILE A 150 5.69 11.50 -0.99
CA ILE A 150 5.24 10.37 -1.80
C ILE A 150 4.39 10.83 -2.99
N LEU A 151 3.47 11.77 -2.80
CA LEU A 151 2.66 12.31 -3.91
C LEU A 151 3.50 13.05 -4.94
N THR A 152 4.50 13.81 -4.48
CA THR A 152 5.43 14.54 -5.34
C THR A 152 6.27 13.57 -6.17
N ILE A 153 6.83 12.55 -5.53
CA ILE A 153 7.59 11.48 -6.18
C ILE A 153 6.71 10.73 -7.18
N ALA A 154 5.49 10.35 -6.77
CA ALA A 154 4.53 9.64 -7.61
C ALA A 154 4.20 10.41 -8.90
N GLU A 155 4.13 11.74 -8.83
CA GLU A 155 3.91 12.59 -10.01
C GLU A 155 5.11 12.55 -10.96
N GLN A 156 6.34 12.55 -10.43
CA GLN A 156 7.55 12.42 -11.25
C GLN A 156 7.66 11.02 -11.89
N ILE A 157 7.31 9.96 -11.15
CA ILE A 157 7.23 8.60 -11.67
C ILE A 157 6.22 8.54 -12.83
N GLN A 158 5.02 9.11 -12.66
CA GLN A 158 4.01 9.13 -13.72
C GLN A 158 4.53 9.84 -14.98
N LYS A 159 5.29 10.93 -14.81
CA LYS A 159 5.89 11.69 -15.91
C LYS A 159 7.08 10.98 -16.55
N GLY A 160 7.50 9.82 -16.04
CA GLY A 160 8.68 9.09 -16.50
C GLY A 160 10.00 9.80 -16.16
N ARG A 161 9.98 10.72 -15.19
CA ARG A 161 11.13 11.56 -14.82
C ARG A 161 11.89 11.03 -13.60
N PHE A 162 11.39 9.95 -13.00
CA PHE A 162 11.95 9.41 -11.78
C PHE A 162 11.84 7.89 -11.74
N ASP A 163 12.99 7.25 -11.56
CA ASP A 163 13.13 5.87 -11.12
C ASP A 163 14.04 5.93 -9.88
N TYR A 164 13.55 5.45 -8.75
CA TYR A 164 14.09 5.86 -7.46
C TYR A 164 15.36 5.12 -7.04
N ASN A 165 15.68 4.01 -7.71
CA ASN A 165 16.92 3.28 -7.53
C ASN A 165 17.68 3.22 -8.87
N ASP A 166 19.00 3.18 -8.79
CA ASP A 166 19.86 3.04 -9.96
C ASP A 166 19.92 1.58 -10.46
N ASP A 167 20.75 1.30 -11.46
CA ASP A 167 20.90 -0.06 -12.01
C ASP A 167 21.72 -0.99 -11.10
N PHE A 168 22.39 -0.44 -10.09
CA PHE A 168 23.21 -1.13 -9.09
C PHE A 168 22.49 -1.32 -7.74
N TRP A 169 21.16 -1.14 -7.73
CA TRP A 169 20.31 -1.28 -6.55
C TRP A 169 20.50 -2.61 -5.82
N GLY A 170 20.19 -2.59 -4.52
CA GLY A 170 20.39 -3.69 -3.61
C GLY A 170 21.87 -4.01 -3.46
N LEU A 171 22.18 -5.30 -3.58
CA LEU A 171 23.54 -5.82 -3.46
C LEU A 171 24.09 -6.26 -4.81
N SER A 172 23.53 -5.77 -5.92
CA SER A 172 23.90 -6.21 -7.27
C SER A 172 25.35 -5.88 -7.66
N ALA A 173 25.94 -4.83 -7.09
CA ALA A 173 27.35 -4.48 -7.28
C ALA A 173 28.31 -5.22 -6.32
N HIS A 174 27.78 -6.01 -5.38
CA HIS A 174 28.58 -6.64 -4.33
C HIS A 174 28.70 -8.15 -4.56
N THR A 175 29.94 -8.67 -4.49
CA THR A 175 30.17 -10.11 -4.39
C THR A 175 30.27 -10.48 -2.92
N LEU A 176 29.22 -11.10 -2.39
CA LEU A 176 29.20 -11.60 -1.02
C LEU A 176 29.83 -13.00 -0.98
N LYS A 177 30.64 -13.26 0.05
CA LYS A 177 31.15 -14.61 0.32
C LYS A 177 30.07 -15.38 1.07
N GLU A 178 29.76 -16.60 0.63
CA GLU A 178 28.99 -17.54 1.43
C GLU A 178 29.88 -17.99 2.60
N GLU A 179 29.47 -17.68 3.83
CA GLU A 179 30.03 -18.32 5.01
C GLU A 179 29.46 -19.74 5.10
N LYS A 180 30.36 -20.72 5.13
CA LYS A 180 30.03 -22.14 5.27
C LYS A 180 29.86 -22.53 6.73
#